data_AF-A0A1H6Y2B3-F1
#
_entry.id   AF-A0A1H6Y2B3-F1
#
_cell.length_a   1.000
_cell.length_b   1.000
_cell.length_c   1.000
_cell.angle_alpha   90.00
_cell.angle_beta   90.00
_cell.angle_gamma   90.00
#
_symmetry.space_group_name_H-M   'P 1'
#
loop_
_entity.id
_entity.type
_entity.pdbx_description
1 polymer ?
#
loop_
_entity_poly.entity_id
_entity_poly.type
_entity_poly.pdbx_seq_one_letter_code
_entity_poly.pdbx_strand_id
1 'polypeptide(L)'
;MEHRAAAVASRGIELALQREPFTADDVRRGVDDPPSRATVYRVLHQLQEDEWIEQRGNGWHPDVKAQMLSGKEKRDRGFSIDVDDIL
;
A
#
# COMPACT_ATOMS: atom_id res chain seq x y z
N MET A 1 -2.02 -23.43 12.36
CA MET A 1 -1.96 -23.02 10.93
C MET A 1 -2.62 -21.65 10.81
N GLU A 2 -2.27 -20.74 11.70
CA GLU A 2 -2.93 -19.44 11.84
C GLU A 2 -2.43 -18.51 10.73
N HIS A 3 -3.37 -18.07 9.89
CA HIS A 3 -3.40 -16.85 9.08
C HIS A 3 -2.11 -16.30 8.44
N ARG A 4 -1.13 -17.14 8.05
CA ARG A 4 0.10 -16.69 7.35
C ARG A 4 -0.17 -15.82 6.12
N ALA A 5 -1.25 -16.10 5.38
CA ALA A 5 -1.65 -15.28 4.24
C ALA A 5 -2.14 -13.88 4.67
N ALA A 6 -2.85 -13.78 5.80
CA ALA A 6 -3.26 -12.50 6.35
C ALA A 6 -2.06 -11.70 6.85
N ALA A 7 -1.10 -12.34 7.51
CA ALA A 7 0.15 -11.67 7.93
C ALA A 7 0.93 -11.09 6.74
N VAL A 8 1.02 -11.84 5.63
CA VAL A 8 1.62 -11.34 4.38
C VAL A 8 0.81 -10.17 3.81
N ALA A 9 -0.52 -10.27 3.78
CA ALA A 9 -1.38 -9.21 3.27
C ALA A 9 -1.25 -7.92 4.11
N SER A 10 -1.36 -8.04 5.44
CA SER A 10 -1.16 -6.94 6.39
C SER A 10 0.20 -6.28 6.17
N ARG A 11 1.27 -7.09 6.06
CA ARG A 11 2.61 -6.56 5.84
C ARG A 11 2.76 -5.85 4.48
N GLY A 12 2.15 -6.39 3.42
CA GLY A 12 2.14 -5.77 2.10
C GLY A 12 1.42 -4.42 2.11
N ILE A 13 0.29 -4.32 2.80
CA ILE A 13 -0.46 -3.08 2.97
C ILE A 13 0.35 -2.06 3.80
N GLU A 14 0.97 -2.47 4.90
CA GLU A 14 1.83 -1.59 5.72
C GLU A 14 2.96 -0.96 4.90
N LEU A 15 3.63 -1.75 4.05
CA LEU A 15 4.69 -1.26 3.17
C LEU A 15 4.13 -0.30 2.11
N ALA A 16 2.96 -0.61 1.53
CA ALA A 16 2.31 0.30 0.60
C ALA A 16 1.93 1.64 1.24
N LEU A 17 1.49 1.64 2.50
CA LEU A 17 1.15 2.85 3.24
C LEU A 17 2.37 3.74 3.56
N GLN A 18 3.59 3.19 3.52
CA GLN A 18 4.83 3.97 3.66
C GLN A 18 5.16 4.78 2.39
N ARG A 19 4.39 4.61 1.31
CA ARG A 19 4.55 5.31 0.02
C ARG A 19 5.86 5.05 -0.73
N GLU A 20 6.57 4.00 -0.36
CA GLU A 20 7.81 3.60 -1.02
C GLU A 20 7.65 2.27 -1.76
N PRO A 21 8.41 2.05 -2.85
CA PRO A 21 8.48 0.75 -3.49
C PRO A 21 9.06 -0.30 -2.54
N PHE A 22 8.57 -1.54 -2.62
CA PHE A 22 9.07 -2.64 -1.80
C PHE A 22 9.17 -3.94 -2.61
N THR A 23 9.92 -4.91 -2.08
CA THR A 23 10.09 -6.24 -2.70
C THR A 23 9.36 -7.33 -1.93
N ALA A 24 9.17 -8.49 -2.56
CA ALA A 24 8.65 -9.67 -1.86
C ALA A 24 9.56 -10.11 -0.69
N ASP A 25 10.86 -9.83 -0.76
CA ASP A 25 11.79 -10.13 0.33
C ASP A 25 11.61 -9.16 1.52
N ASP A 26 11.24 -7.90 1.29
CA ASP A 26 10.90 -6.95 2.35
C ASP A 26 9.62 -7.36 3.11
N VAL A 27 8.65 -7.93 2.39
CA VAL A 27 7.45 -8.52 3.00
C VAL A 27 7.84 -9.71 3.86
N ARG A 28 8.66 -10.63 3.35
CA ARG A 28 9.10 -11.84 4.08
C ARG A 28 9.87 -11.52 5.35
N ARG A 29 10.73 -10.48 5.33
CA ARG A 29 11.51 -10.04 6.50
C ARG A 29 10.63 -9.53 7.66
N GLY A 30 9.42 -9.07 7.36
CA GLY A 30 8.48 -8.55 8.36
C GLY A 30 7.49 -9.58 8.92
N VAL A 31 7.62 -10.87 8.59
CA VAL A 31 6.71 -11.92 9.02
C VAL A 31 7.48 -12.98 9.80
N ASP A 32 7.05 -13.31 11.02
CA ASP A 32 7.79 -14.13 12.01
C ASP A 32 7.93 -15.63 11.65
N ASP A 33 7.32 -16.06 10.54
CA ASP A 33 7.48 -17.38 9.91
C ASP A 33 6.96 -17.28 8.46
N PRO A 34 7.76 -16.73 7.54
CA PRO A 34 7.27 -16.34 6.24
C PRO A 34 6.93 -17.57 5.39
N PRO A 35 5.77 -17.60 4.70
CA PRO A 35 5.43 -18.69 3.82
C PRO A 35 6.37 -18.74 2.59
N SER A 36 6.21 -19.74 1.73
CA SER A 36 7.01 -19.87 0.51
C SER A 36 6.94 -18.60 -0.36
N ARG A 37 7.98 -18.33 -1.19
CA ARG A 37 7.98 -17.18 -2.11
C ARG A 37 6.73 -17.22 -3.00
N ALA A 38 6.35 -18.38 -3.53
CA ALA A 38 5.16 -18.55 -4.35
C ALA A 38 3.88 -18.12 -3.63
N THR A 39 3.74 -18.45 -2.34
CA THR A 39 2.61 -18.00 -1.52
C THR A 39 2.61 -16.49 -1.32
N VAL A 40 3.78 -15.89 -1.08
CA VAL A 40 3.91 -14.43 -0.96
C VAL A 40 3.47 -13.74 -2.25
N TYR A 41 4.01 -14.16 -3.40
CA TYR A 41 3.61 -13.62 -4.71
C TYR A 41 2.11 -13.77 -4.97
N ARG A 42 1.52 -14.92 -4.63
CA ARG A 42 0.07 -15.13 -4.77
C ARG A 42 -0.74 -14.10 -3.98
N VAL A 43 -0.34 -13.81 -2.74
CA VAL A 43 -1.02 -12.81 -1.90
C VAL A 43 -0.80 -11.40 -2.44
N LEU A 44 0.41 -11.07 -2.90
CA LEU A 44 0.69 -9.75 -3.48
C LEU A 44 -0.08 -9.51 -4.79
N HIS A 45 -0.25 -10.54 -5.63
CA HIS A 45 -1.14 -10.43 -6.79
C HIS A 45 -2.60 -10.21 -6.40
N GLN A 46 -3.09 -10.84 -5.32
CA GLN A 46 -4.44 -10.54 -4.83
C GLN A 46 -4.56 -9.07 -4.40
N LEU A 47 -3.57 -8.54 -3.67
CA LEU A 47 -3.55 -7.12 -3.31
C LEU A 47 -3.47 -6.19 -4.52
N GLN A 48 -2.85 -6.64 -5.60
CA GLN A 48 -2.82 -5.91 -6.86
C GLN A 48 -4.18 -5.90 -7.56
N GLU A 49 -4.86 -7.03 -7.63
CA GLU A 49 -6.25 -7.09 -8.13
C GLU A 49 -7.19 -6.22 -7.28
N ASP A 50 -6.90 -6.13 -5.98
CA ASP A 50 -7.62 -5.29 -5.05
C ASP A 50 -7.15 -3.82 -5.06
N GLU A 51 -6.29 -3.37 -5.99
CA GLU A 51 -5.84 -1.98 -6.17
C GLU A 51 -5.13 -1.37 -4.94
N TRP A 52 -4.53 -2.21 -4.09
CA TRP A 52 -3.68 -1.74 -2.99
C TRP A 52 -2.27 -1.43 -3.47
N ILE A 53 -1.77 -2.25 -4.39
CA ILE A 53 -0.41 -2.19 -4.92
C ILE A 53 -0.39 -2.52 -6.40
N GLU A 54 0.69 -2.20 -7.08
CA GLU A 54 0.92 -2.56 -8.48
C GLU A 54 2.35 -3.08 -8.66
N GLN A 55 2.54 -4.03 -9.58
CA GLN A 55 3.88 -4.52 -9.90
C GLN A 55 4.52 -3.64 -10.97
N ARG A 56 5.70 -3.08 -10.68
CA ARG A 56 6.52 -2.35 -11.67
C ARG A 56 7.94 -2.91 -11.66
N GLY A 57 8.32 -3.56 -12.76
CA GLY A 57 9.57 -4.31 -12.84
C GLY A 57 9.61 -5.40 -11.75
N ASN A 58 10.64 -5.35 -10.90
CA ASN A 58 10.84 -6.33 -9.82
C ASN A 58 10.26 -5.87 -8.47
N GLY A 59 9.63 -4.69 -8.42
CA GLY A 59 9.11 -4.09 -7.19
C GLY A 59 7.59 -3.97 -7.18
N TRP A 60 7.05 -3.78 -5.98
CA TRP A 60 5.66 -3.49 -5.69
C TRP A 60 5.55 -2.03 -5.26
N HIS A 61 4.58 -1.32 -5.83
CA HIS A 61 4.37 0.10 -5.60
C HIS A 61 2.97 0.32 -5.01
N PRO A 62 2.78 1.34 -4.17
CA PRO A 62 1.46 1.73 -3.67
C PRO A 62 0.53 2.17 -4.80
N ASP A 63 -0.67 1.59 -4.85
CA ASP A 63 -1.70 1.93 -5.83
C ASP A 63 -2.84 2.77 -5.19
N VAL A 64 -3.93 3.02 -5.94
CA VAL A 64 -5.02 3.96 -5.62
C VAL A 64 -5.48 3.88 -4.17
N LYS A 65 -5.79 2.68 -3.64
CA LYS A 65 -6.31 2.55 -2.26
C LYS A 65 -5.26 2.92 -1.22
N ALA A 66 -4.01 2.50 -1.40
CA ALA A 66 -2.93 2.86 -0.50
C ALA A 66 -2.66 4.38 -0.53
N GLN A 67 -2.70 5.00 -1.70
CA GLN A 67 -2.48 6.44 -1.87
C GLN A 67 -3.58 7.27 -1.20
N MET A 68 -4.84 6.85 -1.32
CA MET A 68 -6.00 7.47 -0.67
C MET A 68 -5.88 7.42 0.86
N LEU A 69 -5.51 6.28 1.43
CA LEU A 69 -5.42 6.10 2.88
C LEU A 69 -4.17 6.74 3.49
N SER A 70 -3.06 6.77 2.76
CA SER A 70 -1.85 7.51 3.15
C SER A 70 -2.05 9.04 3.08
N GLY A 71 -3.20 9.50 2.58
CA GLY A 71 -3.55 10.90 2.36
C GLY A 71 -3.94 11.73 3.58
N LYS A 72 -3.92 11.18 4.81
CA LYS A 72 -4.09 11.97 6.05
C LYS A 72 -2.82 12.75 6.44
N GLU A 73 -2.34 13.56 5.50
CA GLU A 73 -1.62 14.83 5.74
C GLU A 73 -1.40 15.53 4.40
N LYS A 74 -2.45 16.19 3.91
CA LYS A 74 -2.31 17.47 3.21
C LYS A 74 -3.10 18.50 4.00
N ARG A 75 -2.50 19.03 5.08
CA ARG A 75 -2.86 20.37 5.55
C ARG A 75 -2.35 21.37 4.51
N ASP A 76 -3.21 22.34 4.22
CA ASP A 76 -3.00 23.61 3.54
C ASP A 76 -2.42 23.60 2.11
N ARG A 77 -3.33 23.71 1.15
CA ARG A 77 -3.38 24.98 0.41
C ARG A 77 -4.78 25.56 0.58
N GLY A 78 -4.86 26.57 1.45
CA GLY A 78 -6.06 27.35 1.67
C GLY A 78 -6.63 27.82 0.34
N PHE A 79 -7.84 27.38 0.05
CA PHE A 79 -8.71 28.04 -0.91
C PHE A 79 -9.41 29.14 -0.13
N SER A 80 -8.79 30.34 -0.06
CA SER A 80 -9.51 31.54 0.36
C SER A 80 -10.43 31.90 -0.79
N ILE A 81 -11.73 31.65 -0.62
CA ILE A 81 -12.74 32.32 -1.43
C ILE A 81 -12.92 33.69 -0.76
N ASP A 82 -12.35 34.73 -1.36
CA ASP A 82 -12.78 36.09 -1.04
C ASP A 82 -14.21 36.25 -1.58
N VAL A 83 -15.17 36.27 -0.67
CA VAL A 83 -16.60 36.50 -0.94
C VAL A 83 -16.87 38.01 -1.04
N ASP A 84 -16.06 38.71 -1.83
CA ASP A 84 -16.25 40.13 -2.15
C ASP A 84 -16.41 40.39 -3.66
N ASP A 85 -16.42 39.33 -4.48
CA ASP A 85 -16.57 39.44 -5.95
C ASP A 85 -17.95 39.00 -6.48
N ILE A 86 -18.95 38.88 -5.59
CA ILE A 86 -20.35 38.66 -5.96
C ILE A 86 -21.19 39.81 -5.42
N LEU A 87 -21.19 40.89 -6.21
CA LEU A 87 -22.25 41.90 -6.42
C LEU A 87 -23.18 42.26 -5.24
#